data_AF-A0AA36BHY9-F1
#
_entry.id   AF-A0AA36BHY9-F1
#
_cell.length_a   1.000
_cell.length_b   1.000
_cell.length_c   1.000
_cell.angle_alpha   90.00
_cell.angle_beta   90.00
_cell.angle_gamma   90.00
#
_symmetry.space_group_name_H-M   'P 1'
#
loop_
_entity.id
_entity.type
_entity.pdbx_description
1 polymer ?
#
loop_
_entity_poly.entity_id
_entity_poly.type
_entity_poly.pdbx_seq_one_letter_code
_entity_poly.pdbx_strand_id
1 'polypeptide(L)'
;MHSEKLSSTTGEGRKSSKPIMEKRRRARMNASLAELKALLLEVMKKEGARHSKMEKADILEMTVKHVRQLQRQHFSVSANEDPTIINKYRLGFNECATEYLKVLHVFHQIF
;
A
#
# COMPACT_ATOMS: atom_id res chain seq x y z
N MET A 1 63.58 29.39 -7.04
CA MET A 1 63.60 28.01 -6.49
C MET A 1 62.21 27.78 -5.91
N HIS A 2 61.28 27.29 -6.74
CA HIS A 2 60.80 25.90 -6.76
C HIS A 2 60.41 25.36 -5.38
N SER A 3 59.09 25.29 -5.11
CA SER A 3 58.38 24.03 -5.24
C SER A 3 56.88 24.20 -4.98
N GLU A 4 56.11 23.84 -6.00
CA GLU A 4 54.70 23.47 -5.92
C GLU A 4 54.49 22.31 -4.94
N LYS A 5 53.35 22.30 -4.26
CA LYS A 5 52.69 21.04 -3.93
C LYS A 5 51.18 21.19 -4.02
N LEU A 6 50.67 20.92 -5.21
CA LEU A 6 49.31 20.43 -5.41
C LEU A 6 49.23 19.04 -4.75
N SER A 7 48.40 18.89 -3.72
CA SER A 7 47.96 17.56 -3.24
C SER A 7 46.49 17.38 -3.57
N SER A 8 46.22 16.92 -4.78
CA SER A 8 45.03 16.15 -5.11
C SER A 8 44.97 14.91 -4.22
N THR A 9 43.83 14.64 -3.58
CA THR A 9 43.02 13.42 -3.80
C THR A 9 41.94 13.27 -2.71
N THR A 10 40.71 13.62 -3.08
CA THR A 10 39.55 12.70 -3.03
C THR A 10 39.52 11.65 -1.90
N GLY A 11 38.93 12.00 -0.76
CA GLY A 11 38.71 11.03 0.33
C GLY A 11 37.54 11.27 1.28
N GLU A 12 36.94 12.47 1.31
CA GLU A 12 36.00 12.83 2.40
C GLU A 12 34.50 12.73 2.04
N GLY A 13 34.15 12.50 0.76
CA GLY A 13 32.75 12.50 0.30
C GLY A 13 31.94 11.22 0.59
N ARG A 14 32.57 10.12 1.03
CA ARG A 14 31.88 8.82 1.17
C ARG A 14 31.41 8.48 2.59
N LYS A 15 31.95 9.13 3.61
CA LYS A 15 31.52 8.93 5.02
C LYS A 15 30.41 9.92 5.45
N SER A 16 30.33 11.08 4.81
CA SER A 16 29.34 12.15 5.09
C SER A 16 28.03 12.04 4.27
N SER A 17 28.02 11.30 3.16
CA SER A 17 26.81 11.14 2.33
C SER A 17 25.72 10.30 2.99
N LYS A 18 26.08 9.20 3.68
CA LYS A 18 25.13 8.34 4.40
C LYS A 18 24.29 9.09 5.44
N PRO A 19 24.85 9.92 6.33
CA PRO A 19 24.04 10.69 7.29
C PRO A 19 23.15 11.75 6.62
N ILE A 20 23.58 12.34 5.50
CA ILE A 20 22.77 13.32 4.74
C ILE A 20 21.57 12.63 4.07
N MET A 21 21.79 11.47 3.46
CA MET A 21 20.74 10.69 2.82
C MET A 21 19.70 10.20 3.83
N GLU A 22 20.14 9.78 5.03
CA GLU A 22 19.24 9.41 6.11
C GLU A 22 18.44 10.61 6.63
N LYS A 23 19.07 11.79 6.78
CA LYS A 23 18.37 13.02 7.14
C LYS A 23 17.28 13.36 6.12
N ARG A 24 17.58 13.26 4.82
CA ARG A 24 16.60 13.49 3.74
C ARG A 24 15.49 12.44 3.77
N ARG A 25 15.81 11.17 4.02
CA ARG A 25 14.80 10.10 4.17
C ARG A 25 13.86 10.39 5.34
N ARG A 26 14.39 10.76 6.51
CA ARG A 26 13.61 11.13 7.70
C ARG A 26 12.72 12.34 7.44
N ALA A 27 13.22 13.35 6.74
CA ALA A 27 12.42 14.51 6.36
C ALA A 27 11.23 14.12 5.48
N ARG A 28 11.45 13.28 4.45
CA ARG A 28 10.35 12.75 3.62
C ARG A 28 9.32 11.97 4.43
N MET A 29 9.78 11.07 5.31
CA MET A 29 8.89 10.27 6.15
C MET A 29 8.03 11.13 7.08
N ASN A 30 8.62 12.14 7.71
CA ASN A 30 7.89 13.05 8.59
C ASN A 30 6.90 13.92 7.80
N ALA A 31 7.25 14.35 6.58
CA ALA A 31 6.33 15.08 5.71
C ALA A 31 5.10 14.21 5.36
N SER A 32 5.32 12.96 4.94
CA SER A 32 4.22 12.03 4.65
C SER A 32 3.36 11.74 5.89
N LEU A 33 3.96 11.59 7.07
CA LEU A 33 3.19 11.39 8.31
C LEU A 33 2.34 12.61 8.68
N ALA A 34 2.84 13.83 8.42
CA ALA A 34 2.09 15.05 8.66
C ALA A 34 0.89 15.18 7.71
N GLU A 35 1.08 14.84 6.43
CA GLU A 35 0.02 14.80 5.43
C GLU A 35 -1.04 13.75 5.77
N LEU A 36 -0.63 12.53 6.12
CA LEU A 36 -1.55 11.48 6.57
C LEU A 36 -2.39 11.92 7.77
N LYS A 37 -1.77 12.58 8.75
CA LYS A 37 -2.50 13.14 9.89
C LYS A 37 -3.55 14.16 9.45
N ALA A 38 -3.20 15.09 8.56
CA ALA A 38 -4.12 16.11 8.09
C ALA A 38 -5.34 15.49 7.37
N LEU A 39 -5.09 14.53 6.48
CA LEU A 39 -6.16 13.80 5.76
C LEU A 39 -7.07 13.03 6.72
N LEU A 40 -6.49 12.33 7.70
CA LEU A 40 -7.27 11.60 8.71
C LEU A 40 -8.13 12.54 9.55
N LEU A 41 -7.59 13.69 9.99
CA LEU A 41 -8.36 14.67 10.76
C LEU A 41 -9.54 15.23 9.98
N GLU A 42 -9.39 15.46 8.66
CA GLU A 42 -10.48 15.93 7.82
C GLU A 42 -11.58 14.87 7.69
N VAL A 43 -11.20 13.60 7.46
CA VAL A 43 -12.15 12.47 7.44
C VAL A 43 -12.86 12.34 8.79
N MET A 44 -12.12 12.40 9.90
CA MET A 44 -12.68 12.27 11.25
C MET A 44 -13.62 13.41 11.62
N LYS A 45 -13.30 14.63 11.19
CA LYS A 45 -14.18 15.79 11.38
C LYS A 45 -15.52 15.59 10.67
N LYS A 46 -15.51 15.02 9.45
CA LYS A 46 -16.74 14.67 8.72
C LYS A 46 -17.57 13.61 9.44
N GLU A 47 -16.92 12.66 10.10
CA GLU A 47 -17.55 11.62 10.91
C GLU A 47 -17.93 12.10 12.34
N GLY A 48 -17.73 13.39 12.66
CA GLY A 48 -18.07 13.97 13.96
C GLY A 48 -17.08 13.63 15.09
N ALA A 49 -15.95 12.99 14.80
CA ALA A 49 -14.96 12.59 15.78
C ALA A 49 -13.98 13.74 16.12
N ARG A 50 -13.78 14.01 17.42
CA ARG A 50 -12.87 15.05 17.92
C ARG A 50 -11.54 14.48 18.39
N HIS A 51 -10.69 14.02 17.46
CA HIS A 51 -9.31 13.68 17.80
C HIS A 51 -8.37 14.85 17.50
N SER A 52 -8.06 15.68 18.50
CA SER A 52 -7.14 16.82 18.29
C SER A 52 -5.65 16.43 18.41
N LYS A 53 -5.35 15.25 18.96
CA LYS A 53 -3.99 14.74 19.17
C LYS A 53 -3.92 13.30 18.65
N MET A 54 -2.93 13.04 17.80
CA MET A 54 -2.65 11.71 17.26
C MET A 54 -1.14 11.49 17.37
N GLU A 55 -0.77 10.35 17.95
CA GLU A 55 0.61 9.88 18.00
C GLU A 55 1.00 9.20 16.68
N LYS A 56 2.29 8.93 16.47
CA LYS A 56 2.75 8.31 15.22
C LYS A 56 2.15 6.92 15.00
N ALA A 57 1.97 6.15 16.07
CA ALA A 57 1.34 4.83 16.01
C ALA A 57 -0.13 4.96 15.58
N ASP A 58 -0.89 5.87 16.21
CA ASP A 58 -2.30 6.13 15.86
C ASP A 58 -2.46 6.53 14.39
N ILE A 59 -1.59 7.43 13.89
CA ILE A 59 -1.63 7.86 12.48
C ILE A 59 -1.48 6.66 11.55
N LEU A 60 -0.53 5.77 11.83
CA LEU A 60 -0.30 4.58 11.01
C LEU A 60 -1.46 3.59 11.10
N GLU A 61 -1.94 3.30 12.31
CA GLU A 61 -3.05 2.38 12.53
C GLU A 61 -4.33 2.86 11.85
N MET A 62 -4.70 4.13 12.07
CA MET A 62 -5.88 4.74 11.49
C MET A 62 -5.80 4.81 9.96
N THR A 63 -4.61 5.10 9.42
CA THR A 63 -4.39 5.06 7.96
C THR A 63 -4.64 3.66 7.41
N VAL A 64 -4.09 2.61 8.04
CA VAL A 64 -4.29 1.23 7.60
C VAL A 64 -5.76 0.83 7.69
N LYS A 65 -6.45 1.19 8.79
CA LYS A 65 -7.88 0.94 8.95
C LYS A 65 -8.70 1.61 7.85
N HIS A 66 -8.39 2.87 7.54
CA HIS A 66 -9.06 3.64 6.50
C HIS A 66 -8.81 3.05 5.10
N VAL A 67 -7.57 2.71 4.75
CA VAL A 67 -7.25 2.07 3.46
C VAL A 67 -8.00 0.74 3.29
N ARG A 68 -8.05 -0.09 4.34
CA ARG A 68 -8.84 -1.35 4.30
C ARG A 68 -10.34 -1.08 4.13
N GLN A 69 -10.86 -0.01 4.73
CA GLN A 69 -12.25 0.39 4.54
C GLN A 69 -12.51 0.85 3.10
N LEU A 70 -11.63 1.68 2.53
CA LEU A 70 -11.73 2.12 1.14
C LEU A 70 -11.66 0.94 0.17
N GLN A 71 -10.80 -0.05 0.42
CA GLN A 71 -10.75 -1.27 -0.40
C GLN A 71 -12.06 -2.07 -0.36
N ARG A 72 -12.67 -2.22 0.83
CA ARG A 72 -13.98 -2.88 0.95
C ARG A 72 -15.08 -2.10 0.24
N GLN A 73 -15.09 -0.77 0.40
CA GLN A 73 -16.04 0.10 -0.28
C GLN A 73 -15.86 0.02 -1.80
N HIS A 74 -14.63 0.13 -2.30
CA HIS A 74 -14.33 0.00 -3.73
C HIS A 74 -14.73 -1.37 -4.27
N PHE A 75 -14.46 -2.47 -3.55
CA PHE A 75 -14.93 -3.80 -3.96
C PHE A 75 -16.46 -3.87 -4.02
N SER A 76 -17.15 -3.30 -3.03
CA SER A 76 -18.62 -3.23 -3.05
C SER A 76 -19.15 -2.34 -4.16
N VAL A 77 -18.46 -1.25 -4.50
CA VAL A 77 -18.86 -0.33 -5.56
C VAL A 77 -18.59 -0.94 -6.93
N SER A 78 -17.42 -1.53 -7.19
CA SER A 78 -17.13 -2.25 -8.43
C SER A 78 -18.04 -3.46 -8.66
N ALA A 79 -18.47 -4.13 -7.59
CA ALA A 79 -19.50 -5.16 -7.65
C ALA A 79 -20.88 -4.60 -8.09
N ASN A 80 -21.16 -3.34 -7.79
CA ASN A 80 -22.40 -2.65 -8.18
C ASN A 80 -22.28 -1.95 -9.55
N GLU A 81 -21.09 -1.49 -9.96
CA GLU A 81 -20.85 -0.81 -11.23
C GLU A 81 -20.86 -1.77 -12.43
N ASP A 82 -20.47 -3.03 -12.24
CA ASP A 82 -20.72 -4.08 -13.22
C ASP A 82 -21.12 -5.40 -12.52
N PRO A 83 -22.43 -5.62 -12.30
CA PRO A 83 -22.96 -6.88 -11.78
C PRO A 83 -22.55 -8.10 -12.61
N THR A 84 -22.12 -7.88 -13.86
CA THR A 84 -21.65 -8.96 -14.73
C THR A 84 -20.30 -9.51 -14.31
N ILE A 85 -19.45 -8.80 -13.55
CA ILE A 85 -18.16 -9.33 -13.07
C ILE A 85 -18.37 -10.48 -12.08
N ILE A 86 -19.30 -10.33 -11.13
CA ILE A 86 -19.68 -11.40 -10.21
C ILE A 86 -20.30 -12.56 -10.99
N ASN A 87 -21.18 -12.28 -11.95
CA ASN A 87 -21.79 -13.32 -12.78
C ASN A 87 -20.76 -14.04 -13.68
N LYS A 88 -19.78 -13.33 -14.26
CA LYS A 88 -18.69 -13.91 -15.07
C LYS A 88 -17.78 -14.80 -14.24
N TYR A 89 -17.40 -14.37 -13.03
CA TYR A 89 -16.65 -15.21 -12.10
C TYR A 89 -17.45 -16.47 -11.73
N ARG A 90 -18.74 -16.31 -11.40
CA ARG A 90 -19.62 -17.42 -11.02
C ARG A 90 -19.83 -18.41 -12.17
N LEU A 91 -20.00 -17.91 -13.39
CA LEU A 91 -20.08 -18.72 -14.61
C LEU A 91 -18.80 -19.54 -14.82
N GLY A 92 -17.63 -18.90 -14.82
CA GLY A 92 -16.36 -19.60 -15.01
C GLY A 92 -16.05 -20.62 -13.92
N PHE A 93 -16.42 -20.34 -12.67
CA PHE A 93 -16.33 -21.31 -11.57
C PHE A 93 -17.26 -22.51 -11.80
N ASN A 94 -18.51 -22.28 -12.20
CA ASN A 94 -19.49 -23.35 -12.44
C ASN A 94 -19.07 -24.25 -13.60
N GLU A 95 -18.51 -23.66 -14.66
CA GLU A 95 -18.00 -24.39 -15.82
C GLU A 95 -16.84 -25.31 -15.44
N CYS A 96 -15.87 -24.81 -14.66
CA CYS A 96 -14.77 -25.62 -14.12
C CYS A 96 -15.27 -26.76 -13.21
N ALA A 97 -16.21 -26.46 -12.29
CA ALA A 97 -16.79 -27.46 -11.41
C ALA A 97 -17.58 -28.54 -12.19
N THR A 98 -18.28 -28.14 -13.25
CA THR A 98 -19.01 -29.06 -14.13
C THR A 98 -18.07 -30.00 -14.85
N GLU A 99 -16.97 -29.49 -15.40
CA GLU A 99 -15.96 -30.35 -16.04
C GLU A 99 -15.29 -31.30 -15.04
N TYR A 100 -14.97 -30.83 -13.83
CA TYR A 100 -14.46 -31.71 -12.78
C TYR A 100 -15.43 -32.85 -12.44
N LEU A 101 -16.73 -32.54 -12.30
CA LEU A 101 -17.76 -33.53 -12.03
C LEU A 101 -17.97 -34.50 -13.20
N LYS A 102 -17.89 -34.02 -14.45
CA LYS A 102 -17.93 -34.87 -15.64
C LYS A 102 -16.77 -35.85 -15.67
N VAL A 103 -15.56 -35.38 -15.39
CA VAL A 103 -14.37 -36.23 -15.29
C VAL A 103 -14.60 -37.28 -14.20
N LEU A 104 -15.03 -36.88 -13.00
CA LEU A 104 -15.31 -37.81 -11.89
C LEU A 104 -16.38 -38.85 -12.26
N HIS A 105 -17.43 -38.45 -12.97
CA HIS A 105 -18.49 -39.34 -13.43
C HIS A 105 -17.98 -40.37 -14.45
N VAL A 106 -17.14 -39.95 -15.40
CA VAL A 106 -16.49 -40.85 -16.36
C VAL A 106 -15.55 -41.82 -15.65
N PHE A 107 -14.77 -41.34 -14.66
CA PHE A 107 -13.91 -42.20 -13.85
C PHE A 107 -14.71 -43.28 -13.10
N HIS A 108 -15.90 -42.96 -12.56
CA HIS A 108 -16.77 -43.92 -11.87
C HIS A 108 -17.45 -44.94 -12.81
N GLN A 109 -17.51 -44.69 -14.12
CA GLN A 109 -18.08 -45.64 -15.10
C GLN A 109 -17.02 -46.57 -15.71
N ILE A 110 -15.73 -46.22 -15.59
CA ILE A 110 -14.61 -46.97 -16.17
C ILE A 110 -13.96 -47.92 -15.15
N PHE A 111 -14.08 -47.63 -13.86
CA PHE A 111 -13.57 -48.42 -12.74
C PHE A 111 -14.72 -48.89 -11.84
#